data_AF-A0A3D4AZE9-F1
#
_entry.id   AF-A0A3D4AZE9-F1
#
_cell.length_a   1.000
_cell.length_b   1.000
_cell.length_c   1.000
_cell.angle_alpha   90.00
_cell.angle_beta   90.00
_cell.angle_gamma   90.00
#
_symmetry.space_group_name_H-M   'P 1'
#
loop_
_entity.id
_entity.type
_entity.pdbx_description
1 polymer ?
#
loop_
_entity_poly.entity_id
_entity_poly.type
_entity_poly.pdbx_seq_one_letter_code
_entity_poly.pdbx_strand_id
1 'polypeptide(L)' 'MVNIDLVKQSLEEKGIEFLLASFVEMNGASKAKLVPVTHIEDLINDGAGFAGYAAGEMGL' A
#
# COMPACT_ATOMS: atom_id res chain seq x y z
N MET A 1 -18.03 0.11 -1.81
CA MET A 1 -17.34 0.10 -0.50
C MET A 1 -16.61 -1.22 -0.39
N VAL A 2 -15.30 -1.22 -0.13
CA VAL A 2 -14.52 -2.45 0.05
C VAL A 2 -14.98 -3.12 1.35
N ASN A 3 -15.30 -4.41 1.31
CA ASN A 3 -15.58 -5.18 2.52
C ASN A 3 -14.23 -5.64 3.11
N ILE A 4 -13.74 -4.90 4.10
CA ILE A 4 -12.41 -5.11 4.66
C ILE A 4 -12.29 -6.42 5.43
N ASP A 5 -13.37 -6.91 6.02
CA ASP A 5 -13.40 -8.16 6.78
C ASP A 5 -13.15 -9.35 5.86
N LEU A 6 -13.76 -9.36 4.67
CA LEU A 6 -13.50 -10.37 3.64
C LEU A 6 -12.05 -10.34 3.14
N VAL A 7 -11.45 -9.15 3.05
CA VAL A 7 -10.05 -9.00 2.63
C VAL A 7 -9.12 -9.55 3.72
N LYS A 8 -9.33 -9.18 4.98
CA LYS A 8 -8.54 -9.69 6.12
C LYS A 8 -8.59 -11.21 6.20
N GLN A 9 -9.79 -11.80 6.13
CA GLN A 9 -9.95 -13.24 6.12
C GLN A 9 -9.14 -13.90 4.98
N SER A 10 -9.22 -13.36 3.76
CA SER A 10 -8.47 -13.92 2.62
C SER A 10 -6.95 -13.82 2.81
N LEU A 11 -6.46 -12.75 3.45
CA LEU A 11 -5.04 -12.57 3.74
C LEU A 11 -4.56 -13.57 4.80
N GLU A 12 -5.36 -13.78 5.86
CA GLU A 12 -5.09 -14.79 6.90
C GLU A 12 -5.09 -16.21 6.32
N GLU A 13 -6.09 -16.58 5.52
CA GLU A 13 -6.18 -17.90 4.87
C GLU A 13 -4.97 -18.18 3.96
N LYS A 14 -4.39 -17.14 3.36
CA LYS A 14 -3.21 -17.23 2.49
C LYS A 14 -1.89 -17.09 3.24
N GLY A 15 -1.92 -16.85 4.55
CA GLY A 15 -0.72 -16.62 5.36
C GLY A 15 0.07 -15.36 4.94
N ILE A 16 -0.61 -14.32 4.45
CA ILE A 16 0.03 -13.08 4.02
C ILE A 16 0.18 -12.15 5.24
N GLU A 17 1.40 -11.78 5.56
CA GLU A 17 1.72 -10.91 6.71
C GLU A 17 1.96 -9.45 6.32
N PHE A 18 2.36 -9.20 5.08
CA PHE A 18 2.72 -7.88 4.57
C PHE A 18 2.10 -7.60 3.21
N LEU A 19 1.74 -6.34 3.00
CA LEU A 19 1.22 -5.78 1.76
C LEU A 19 2.24 -4.79 1.20
N LEU A 20 2.39 -4.79 -0.13
CA LEU A 20 3.12 -3.74 -0.83
C LEU A 20 2.12 -2.71 -1.31
N ALA A 21 2.03 -1.59 -0.59
CA ALA A 21 1.33 -0.40 -1.09
C ALA A 21 2.23 0.25 -2.14
N SER A 22 1.86 0.15 -3.42
CA SER A 22 2.72 0.56 -4.53
C SER A 22 2.06 1.54 -5.49
N PHE A 23 2.90 2.32 -6.17
CA PHE A 23 2.52 3.21 -7.25
C PHE A 23 3.66 3.29 -8.27
N VAL A 24 3.37 3.87 -9.44
CA VAL A 24 4.33 4.10 -10.52
C VAL A 24 4.53 5.59 -10.66
N GLU A 25 5.78 6.05 -10.60
CA GLU A 25 6.11 7.46 -10.84
C GLU A 25 6.20 7.80 -12.34
N MET A 26 6.37 9.07 -12.71
CA MET A 26 6.24 9.54 -14.09
C MET A 26 7.21 8.89 -15.10
N ASN A 27 8.41 8.52 -14.69
CA ASN A 27 9.38 7.81 -15.52
C ASN A 27 9.17 6.29 -15.53
N GLY A 28 8.10 5.80 -14.90
CA GLY A 28 7.71 4.39 -14.93
C GLY A 28 8.35 3.52 -13.84
N ALA A 29 9.16 4.08 -12.94
CA ALA A 29 9.72 3.31 -11.83
C ALA A 29 8.64 2.94 -10.81
N SER A 30 8.68 1.69 -10.36
CA SER A 30 7.82 1.21 -9.27
C SER A 30 8.34 1.68 -7.93
N LYS A 31 7.47 2.30 -7.13
CA LYS A 31 7.73 2.71 -5.74
C LYS A 31 6.75 1.96 -4.84
N ALA A 32 7.22 1.48 -3.70
CA ALA A 32 6.37 0.74 -2.78
C ALA A 32 6.77 0.96 -1.31
N LYS A 33 5.79 0.74 -0.43
CA LYS A 33 5.98 0.68 1.01
C LYS A 33 5.49 -0.68 1.49
N LEU A 34 6.33 -1.37 2.25
CA LEU A 34 5.96 -2.63 2.92
C LEU A 34 5.13 -2.27 4.16
N VAL A 35 3.89 -2.73 4.21
CA VAL A 35 2.92 -2.43 5.26
C VAL A 35 2.44 -3.73 5.88
N PRO A 36 2.49 -3.90 7.22
CA PRO A 36 1.91 -5.07 7.87
C PRO A 36 0.39 -5.13 7.65
N VAL A 37 -0.18 -6.33 7.51
CA VAL A 37 -1.64 -6.52 7.36
C VAL A 37 -2.42 -5.95 8.55
N THR A 38 -1.81 -5.86 9.73
CA THR A 38 -2.41 -5.24 10.92
C THR A 38 -2.80 -3.77 10.72
N HIS A 39 -2.25 -3.07 9.73
CA HIS A 39 -2.53 -1.67 9.42
C HIS A 39 -3.37 -1.49 8.14
N ILE A 40 -4.10 -2.54 7.71
CA ILE A 40 -4.90 -2.49 6.47
C ILE A 40 -6.05 -1.47 6.50
N GLU A 41 -6.63 -1.22 7.69
CA GLU A 41 -7.67 -0.20 7.87
C GLU A 41 -7.13 1.21 7.58
N ASP A 42 -6.02 1.57 8.23
CA ASP A 42 -5.34 2.84 8.00
C ASP A 42 -4.91 2.96 6.54
N LEU A 43 -4.38 1.88 5.95
CA LEU A 43 -3.96 1.88 4.55
C LEU A 43 -5.11 2.14 3.57
N ILE A 44 -6.33 1.66 3.86
CA ILE A 44 -7.49 1.84 2.96
C ILE A 44 -8.15 3.22 3.17
N ASN A 45 -8.24 3.69 4.42
CA ASN A 45 -8.94 4.94 4.74
C ASN A 45 -8.05 6.17 4.55
N ASP A 46 -6.79 6.10 4.98
CA ASP A 46 -5.86 7.24 5.00
C ASP A 46 -4.77 7.13 3.92
N GLY A 47 -4.48 5.92 3.46
CA GLY A 47 -3.45 5.66 2.45
C GLY A 47 -2.04 5.48 3.02
N ALA A 48 -1.08 5.16 2.15
CA ALA A 48 0.33 5.06 2.52
C ALA A 48 1.06 6.37 2.24
N GLY A 49 1.61 7.00 3.28
CA GLY A 49 2.45 8.19 3.11
C GLY A 49 3.81 7.90 2.48
N PHE A 50 4.17 8.68 1.45
CA PHE A 50 5.48 8.72 0.79
C PHE A 50 6.04 10.15 0.78
N ALA A 51 7.36 10.29 0.86
CA ALA A 51 8.02 11.56 0.61
C ALA A 51 8.04 11.83 -0.89
N GLY A 52 7.14 12.70 -1.37
CA GLY A 52 6.97 12.99 -2.80
C GLY A 52 8.27 13.40 -3.50
N TYR A 53 9.10 14.22 -2.84
CA TYR A 53 10.43 14.62 -3.35
C TYR A 53 11.35 13.43 -3.72
N ALA A 54 11.21 12.29 -3.04
CA ALA A 54 11.97 11.07 -3.33
C ALA A 54 11.32 10.19 -4.42
N ALA A 55 10.16 10.58 -4.93
CA ALA A 55 9.37 9.87 -5.95
C ALA A 55 9.70 10.34 -7.39
N GLY A 56 10.97 10.62 -7.67
CA GLY A 56 11.42 11.07 -8.99
C GLY A 56 10.79 12.40 -9.39
N GLU A 57 10.42 12.52 -10.66
CA GLU A 57 9.86 13.76 -11.21
C GLU A 57 8.47 14.09 -10.64
N MET A 58 7.78 13.15 -9.96
CA MET A 58 6.47 13.44 -9.36
C MET A 58 6.53 14.48 -8.24
N GLY A 59 7.71 14.65 -7.62
CA GLY A 59 7.89 15.50 -6.45
C GLY A 59 8.79 16.71 -6.63
N LEU A 60 9.20 17.00 -7.86
CA LEU A 60 9.96 18.21 -8.24
C LEU A 60 9.06 19.20 -8.98
#